data_AF-A0A1V5HCW0-F1
#
_entry.id   AF-A0A1V5HCW0-F1
#
_cell.length_a   1.000
_cell.length_b   1.000
_cell.length_c   1.000
_cell.angle_alpha   90.00
_cell.angle_beta   90.00
_cell.angle_gamma   90.00
#
_symmetry.space_group_name_H-M   'P 1'
#
loop_
_entity.id
_entity.type
_entity.pdbx_description
1 polymer ?
#
loop_
_entity_poly.entity_id
_entity_poly.type
_entity_poly.pdbx_seq_one_letter_code
_entity_poly.pdbx_strand_id
1 'polypeptide(L)'
;MSSAGSNYTGKSFIYNGTLEVASLANLSANSSLGAPTTVANGTIDLGSATLRYIGSGASTTNRVVNLLASGNLDASGSGSVTFTSAVTGTGQNLALLGSGAGELSAGVGTGSGGTLVKSGSGTWTVGGTSTYTGETHVLQGTLVVDGSIATSSRVTVTAGATLAGSGTVPLIANAGLVSPGDSPGILTTTQADPTLGTDYAFELTATGSPTYGNPTASVNDVLRMTDAGTPFVVALDADNAVGVYLGVATLTTGDLFRGGWYTDRGSDFIADISGAAFDYFVLGDGNGTHGFNGTDYYTLAELYGAGASVAVSTVAEVADFGGGDVNGYVTLFNVSVGVIPEPATLGVLLLGAAGVALRRRRGVAGA
;
A
#
# COMPACT_ATOMS: atom_id res chain seq x y z
N MET A 1 -2.03 -24.55 21.77
CA MET A 1 -1.28 -24.55 23.04
C MET A 1 -0.94 -23.10 23.36
N SER A 2 -1.52 -22.51 24.41
CA SER A 2 -1.38 -21.08 24.71
C SER A 2 -0.24 -20.73 25.69
N SER A 3 0.55 -21.72 26.17
CA SER A 3 1.67 -21.41 27.05
C SER A 3 2.72 -20.59 26.30
N ALA A 4 3.04 -19.39 26.78
CA ALA A 4 4.03 -18.52 26.12
C ALA A 4 5.49 -18.95 26.40
N GLY A 5 5.72 -19.89 27.33
CA GLY A 5 7.06 -20.22 27.85
C GLY A 5 7.41 -21.70 27.86
N SER A 6 6.97 -22.49 26.87
CA SER A 6 7.40 -23.88 26.76
C SER A 6 8.90 -23.97 26.44
N ASN A 7 9.59 -24.95 27.03
CA ASN A 7 11.05 -25.13 26.92
C ASN A 7 11.46 -26.51 26.36
N TYR A 8 10.53 -27.27 25.79
CA TYR A 8 10.89 -28.52 25.12
C TYR A 8 11.83 -28.22 23.93
N THR A 9 12.78 -29.11 23.66
CA THR A 9 13.81 -28.91 22.63
C THR A 9 13.62 -29.78 21.40
N GLY A 10 12.59 -30.63 21.40
CA GLY A 10 12.20 -31.46 20.28
C GLY A 10 11.50 -30.68 19.16
N LYS A 11 11.35 -31.32 18.01
CA LYS A 11 10.69 -30.75 16.84
C LYS A 11 9.18 -30.63 17.03
N SER A 12 8.60 -29.54 16.51
CA SER A 12 7.15 -29.33 16.44
C SER A 12 6.60 -29.86 15.11
N PHE A 13 5.59 -30.72 15.17
CA PHE A 13 4.87 -31.23 14.00
C PHE A 13 3.40 -30.83 14.10
N ILE A 14 2.84 -30.28 13.02
CA ILE A 14 1.45 -29.87 12.93
C ILE A 14 0.84 -30.54 11.68
N TYR A 15 0.32 -31.76 11.83
CA TYR A 15 -0.08 -32.57 10.68
C TYR A 15 -1.41 -32.14 10.03
N ASN A 16 -2.40 -31.75 10.84
CA ASN A 16 -3.73 -31.31 10.42
C ASN A 16 -4.34 -30.37 11.47
N GLY A 17 -5.42 -29.66 11.12
CA GLY A 17 -6.15 -28.75 11.99
C GLY A 17 -5.42 -27.43 12.24
N THR A 18 -5.82 -26.73 13.30
CA THR A 18 -5.20 -25.45 13.69
C THR A 18 -4.47 -25.59 15.01
N LEU A 19 -3.18 -25.24 15.04
CA LEU A 19 -2.43 -25.03 16.27
C LEU A 19 -2.36 -23.54 16.58
N GLU A 20 -3.06 -23.13 17.64
CA GLU A 20 -2.96 -21.77 18.17
C GLU A 20 -1.77 -21.62 19.11
N VAL A 21 -1.01 -20.55 18.91
CA VAL A 21 0.17 -20.15 19.68
C VAL A 21 0.10 -18.68 20.08
N ALA A 22 0.48 -18.38 21.32
CA ALA A 22 0.47 -17.01 21.84
C ALA A 22 1.85 -16.34 21.75
N SER A 23 2.91 -17.11 21.53
CA SER A 23 4.27 -16.60 21.37
C SER A 23 5.07 -17.50 20.43
N LEU A 24 5.79 -16.87 19.50
CA LEU A 24 6.85 -17.49 18.70
C LEU A 24 8.16 -16.80 19.02
N ALA A 25 9.24 -17.59 19.11
CA ALA A 25 10.58 -17.09 19.40
C ALA A 25 11.61 -17.79 18.51
N ASN A 26 12.81 -17.21 18.45
CA ASN A 26 13.98 -17.81 17.82
C ASN A 26 14.39 -19.11 18.53
N LEU A 27 15.29 -19.88 17.88
CA LEU A 27 16.01 -20.98 18.53
C LEU A 27 16.61 -20.54 19.87
N SER A 28 16.69 -21.48 20.81
CA SER A 28 17.22 -21.27 22.16
C SER A 28 16.45 -20.26 23.04
N ALA A 29 15.26 -19.84 22.62
CA ALA A 29 14.35 -19.03 23.43
C ALA A 29 13.01 -19.76 23.63
N ASN A 30 12.45 -19.65 24.84
CA ASN A 30 11.15 -20.26 25.15
C ASN A 30 10.04 -19.61 24.34
N SER A 31 9.09 -20.41 23.87
CA SER A 31 7.90 -19.98 23.13
C SER A 31 6.77 -20.98 23.32
N SER A 32 5.62 -20.75 22.67
CA SER A 32 4.58 -21.79 22.61
C SER A 32 5.02 -23.08 21.92
N LEU A 33 6.07 -23.01 21.08
CA LEU A 33 6.62 -24.15 20.36
C LEU A 33 7.97 -24.64 20.93
N GLY A 34 8.27 -24.36 22.19
CA GLY A 34 9.49 -24.83 22.83
C GLY A 34 10.70 -23.92 22.60
N ALA A 35 11.89 -24.40 22.99
CA ALA A 35 13.19 -23.73 22.90
C ALA A 35 14.26 -24.63 22.23
N PRO A 36 14.03 -25.15 21.01
CA PRO A 36 15.01 -25.99 20.32
C PRO A 36 16.32 -25.23 20.04
N THR A 37 17.45 -25.91 20.17
CA THR A 37 18.80 -25.32 20.05
C THR A 37 19.48 -25.61 18.71
N THR A 38 18.85 -26.41 17.84
CA THR A 38 19.37 -26.77 16.52
C THR A 38 18.34 -26.46 15.45
N VAL A 39 18.76 -26.21 14.21
CA VAL A 39 17.85 -25.99 13.08
C VAL A 39 16.96 -27.21 12.82
N ALA A 40 17.52 -28.42 12.93
CA ALA A 40 16.78 -29.66 12.71
C ALA A 40 15.59 -29.80 13.68
N ASN A 41 15.81 -29.57 14.98
CA ASN A 41 14.72 -29.59 15.96
C ASN A 41 13.90 -28.29 15.96
N GLY A 42 14.48 -27.21 15.47
CA GLY A 42 13.85 -25.91 15.32
C GLY A 42 12.84 -25.83 14.20
N THR A 43 12.97 -26.67 13.18
CA THR A 43 12.04 -26.67 12.04
C THR A 43 10.62 -26.97 12.51
N ILE A 44 9.65 -26.19 12.05
CA ILE A 44 8.22 -26.40 12.27
C ILE A 44 7.71 -27.13 11.04
N ASP A 45 7.48 -28.43 11.16
CA ASP A 45 6.94 -29.23 10.06
C ASP A 45 5.40 -29.07 10.04
N LEU A 46 4.90 -28.49 8.96
CA LEU A 46 3.49 -28.14 8.77
C LEU A 46 2.89 -29.02 7.66
N GLY A 47 1.95 -29.90 8.01
CA GLY A 47 1.18 -30.69 7.06
C GLY A 47 0.03 -29.89 6.45
N SER A 48 -1.12 -30.53 6.25
CA SER A 48 -2.35 -29.88 5.78
C SER A 48 -3.03 -29.14 6.93
N ALA A 49 -2.34 -28.13 7.48
CA ALA A 49 -2.69 -27.53 8.76
C ALA A 49 -2.46 -26.02 8.79
N THR A 50 -2.92 -25.40 9.87
CA THR A 50 -2.75 -23.98 10.15
C THR A 50 -1.90 -23.78 11.41
N LEU A 51 -0.83 -23.01 11.33
CA LEU A 51 -0.18 -22.40 12.49
C LEU A 51 -0.78 -21.01 12.70
N ARG A 52 -1.54 -20.83 13.79
CA ARG A 52 -2.20 -19.57 14.12
C ARG A 52 -1.53 -18.86 15.27
N TYR A 53 -1.03 -17.66 15.00
CA TYR A 53 -0.56 -16.72 16.01
C TYR A 53 -1.74 -15.91 16.55
N ILE A 54 -1.90 -15.88 17.87
CA ILE A 54 -2.95 -15.12 18.59
C ILE A 54 -2.36 -14.18 19.67
N GLY A 55 -1.05 -13.96 19.66
CA GLY A 55 -0.38 -13.20 20.69
C GLY A 55 -0.66 -11.69 20.62
N SER A 56 -0.59 -11.02 21.76
CA SER A 56 -0.84 -9.58 21.86
C SER A 56 0.40 -8.70 21.66
N GLY A 57 1.60 -9.25 21.85
CA GLY A 57 2.87 -8.57 21.58
C GLY A 57 3.45 -8.96 20.22
N ALA A 58 4.47 -8.26 19.74
CA ALA A 58 5.20 -8.71 18.55
C ALA A 58 5.96 -10.02 18.86
N SER A 59 5.92 -10.96 17.92
CA SER A 59 6.71 -12.21 17.94
C SER A 59 7.62 -12.29 16.72
N THR A 60 8.84 -12.80 16.90
CA THR A 60 9.77 -13.04 15.81
C THR A 60 10.38 -14.43 15.95
N THR A 61 10.50 -15.15 14.84
CA THR A 61 11.15 -16.47 14.83
C THR A 61 12.02 -16.69 13.59
N ASN A 62 13.22 -17.19 13.83
CA ASN A 62 14.16 -17.69 12.80
C ASN A 62 13.98 -19.18 12.52
N ARG A 63 12.93 -19.80 13.07
CA ARG A 63 12.62 -21.21 12.81
C ARG A 63 12.10 -21.36 11.39
N VAL A 64 12.59 -22.37 10.69
CA VAL A 64 12.08 -22.73 9.35
C VAL A 64 10.68 -23.28 9.49
N VAL A 65 9.72 -22.76 8.70
CA VAL A 65 8.44 -23.42 8.48
C VAL A 65 8.59 -24.30 7.24
N ASN A 66 8.48 -25.62 7.40
CA ASN A 66 8.61 -26.58 6.32
C ASN A 66 7.24 -27.21 6.02
N LEU A 67 6.69 -26.90 4.84
CA LEU A 67 5.43 -27.42 4.35
C LEU A 67 5.63 -28.87 3.85
N LEU A 68 5.10 -29.82 4.61
CA LEU A 68 4.98 -31.24 4.23
C LEU A 68 3.78 -31.49 3.31
N ALA A 69 2.78 -30.60 3.35
CA ALA A 69 1.65 -30.51 2.44
C ALA A 69 1.26 -29.01 2.33
N SER A 70 0.28 -28.67 1.49
CA SER A 70 -0.21 -27.29 1.43
C SER A 70 -0.73 -26.87 2.80
N GLY A 71 -0.30 -25.71 3.29
CA GLY A 71 -0.51 -25.31 4.67
C GLY A 71 -0.72 -23.82 4.82
N ASN A 72 -1.08 -23.40 6.04
CA ASN A 72 -1.50 -22.04 6.32
C ASN A 72 -0.69 -21.44 7.47
N LEU A 73 -0.31 -20.17 7.31
CA LEU A 73 0.13 -19.30 8.40
C LEU A 73 -0.98 -18.28 8.66
N ASP A 74 -1.38 -18.12 9.91
CA ASP A 74 -2.51 -17.29 10.30
C ASP A 74 -2.08 -16.29 11.38
N ALA A 75 -2.03 -15.01 11.02
CA ALA A 75 -1.73 -13.91 11.93
C ALA A 75 -3.04 -13.30 12.45
N SER A 76 -3.56 -13.83 13.57
CA SER A 76 -4.82 -13.39 14.18
C SER A 76 -4.63 -12.76 15.57
N GLY A 77 -3.39 -12.47 15.95
CA GLY A 77 -3.06 -11.72 17.16
C GLY A 77 -3.16 -10.21 16.96
N SER A 78 -3.26 -9.45 18.05
CA SER A 78 -3.14 -7.99 18.00
C SER A 78 -1.69 -7.52 17.86
N GLY A 79 -0.72 -8.38 18.17
CA GLY A 79 0.68 -8.15 17.86
C GLY A 79 1.08 -8.76 16.52
N SER A 80 2.17 -8.26 15.94
CA SER A 80 2.70 -8.80 14.68
C SER A 80 3.44 -10.13 14.87
N VAL A 81 3.56 -10.90 13.78
CA VAL A 81 4.40 -12.10 13.72
C VAL A 81 5.35 -12.05 12.53
N THR A 82 6.65 -12.16 12.79
CA THR A 82 7.69 -12.15 11.74
C THR A 82 8.42 -13.48 11.69
N PHE A 83 8.48 -14.08 10.50
CA PHE A 83 9.28 -15.25 10.17
C PHE A 83 10.52 -14.81 9.39
N THR A 84 11.69 -14.91 10.02
CA THR A 84 12.96 -14.44 9.42
C THR A 84 13.66 -15.51 8.58
N SER A 85 13.25 -16.77 8.69
CA SER A 85 13.68 -17.85 7.81
C SER A 85 12.65 -18.08 6.70
N ALA A 86 13.11 -18.47 5.51
CA ALA A 86 12.22 -18.74 4.40
C ALA A 86 11.26 -19.90 4.71
N VAL A 87 10.02 -19.79 4.27
CA VAL A 87 9.08 -20.92 4.27
C VAL A 87 9.53 -21.89 3.19
N THR A 88 9.66 -23.18 3.49
CA THR A 88 10.10 -24.22 2.54
C THR A 88 8.98 -25.23 2.29
N GLY A 89 9.12 -26.04 1.23
CA GLY A 89 8.20 -27.14 0.93
C GLY A 89 7.97 -27.30 -0.57
N THR A 90 8.65 -28.25 -1.19
CA THR A 90 8.72 -28.41 -2.65
C THR A 90 7.33 -28.54 -3.28
N GLY A 91 6.96 -27.59 -4.14
CA GLY A 91 5.69 -27.56 -4.86
C GLY A 91 4.45 -27.31 -3.99
N GLN A 92 4.62 -26.97 -2.72
CA GLN A 92 3.49 -26.78 -1.80
C GLN A 92 2.91 -25.37 -1.88
N ASN A 93 1.60 -25.30 -1.64
CA ASN A 93 0.87 -24.03 -1.58
C ASN A 93 0.92 -23.49 -0.15
N LEU A 94 1.14 -22.19 -0.02
CA LEU A 94 1.07 -21.47 1.25
C LEU A 94 -0.13 -20.52 1.22
N ALA A 95 -0.99 -20.60 2.23
CA ALA A 95 -1.99 -19.57 2.50
C ALA A 95 -1.58 -18.71 3.70
N LEU A 96 -1.71 -17.39 3.54
CA LEU A 96 -1.51 -16.37 4.56
C LEU A 96 -2.88 -15.85 4.97
N LEU A 97 -3.23 -16.03 6.25
CA LEU A 97 -4.55 -15.80 6.81
C LEU A 97 -4.47 -14.80 7.98
N GLY A 98 -5.65 -14.48 8.53
CA GLY A 98 -5.80 -13.75 9.77
C GLY A 98 -6.14 -12.27 9.58
N SER A 99 -6.42 -11.61 10.70
CA SER A 99 -6.83 -10.20 10.77
C SER A 99 -5.73 -9.25 11.24
N GLY A 100 -4.58 -9.79 11.69
CA GLY A 100 -3.43 -9.04 12.19
C GLY A 100 -2.36 -8.80 11.13
N ALA A 101 -1.12 -8.63 11.58
CA ALA A 101 0.04 -8.38 10.73
C ALA A 101 1.03 -9.55 10.77
N GLY A 102 1.38 -10.10 9.59
CA GLY A 102 2.39 -11.14 9.43
C GLY A 102 3.50 -10.72 8.46
N GLU A 103 4.70 -11.25 8.63
CA GLU A 103 5.83 -10.96 7.74
C GLU A 103 6.64 -12.23 7.45
N LEU A 104 6.99 -12.42 6.17
CA LEU A 104 7.94 -13.42 5.69
C LEU A 104 9.20 -12.71 5.19
N SER A 105 10.13 -12.39 6.09
CA SER A 105 11.31 -11.56 5.77
C SER A 105 12.25 -12.21 4.75
N ALA A 106 12.27 -13.54 4.67
CA ALA A 106 13.08 -14.30 3.71
C ALA A 106 12.25 -14.90 2.55
N GLY A 107 10.95 -14.58 2.47
CA GLY A 107 10.06 -15.02 1.39
C GLY A 107 9.67 -16.50 1.45
N VAL A 108 9.16 -17.00 0.32
CA VAL A 108 8.60 -18.35 0.17
C VAL A 108 9.41 -19.17 -0.82
N GLY A 109 10.04 -20.23 -0.32
CA GLY A 109 10.96 -21.14 -0.97
C GLY A 109 10.35 -22.47 -1.42
N THR A 110 9.10 -22.49 -1.91
CA THR A 110 8.42 -23.73 -2.30
C THR A 110 8.74 -24.19 -3.73
N GLY A 111 9.28 -23.32 -4.58
CA GLY A 111 9.78 -23.70 -5.91
C GLY A 111 8.68 -24.01 -6.94
N SER A 112 8.99 -24.89 -7.90
CA SER A 112 8.12 -25.15 -9.05
C SER A 112 6.70 -25.58 -8.64
N GLY A 113 5.67 -24.93 -9.20
CA GLY A 113 4.26 -25.28 -8.98
C GLY A 113 3.62 -24.78 -7.67
N GLY A 114 4.42 -24.40 -6.67
CA GLY A 114 3.88 -23.83 -5.43
C GLY A 114 3.18 -22.49 -5.68
N THR A 115 2.11 -22.22 -4.93
CA THR A 115 1.34 -20.96 -5.00
C THR A 115 1.40 -20.20 -3.68
N LEU A 116 1.10 -18.90 -3.74
CA LEU A 116 0.87 -18.06 -2.56
C LEU A 116 -0.56 -17.52 -2.57
N VAL A 117 -1.29 -17.69 -1.47
CA VAL A 117 -2.64 -17.14 -1.30
C VAL A 117 -2.65 -16.21 -0.11
N LYS A 118 -3.07 -14.96 -0.28
CA LYS A 118 -3.39 -14.04 0.81
C LYS A 118 -4.89 -13.95 0.99
N SER A 119 -5.37 -14.25 2.19
CA SER A 119 -6.77 -14.15 2.60
C SER A 119 -6.87 -13.61 4.04
N GLY A 120 -8.09 -13.38 4.53
CA GLY A 120 -8.34 -12.64 5.77
C GLY A 120 -8.11 -11.14 5.63
N SER A 121 -8.66 -10.35 6.57
CA SER A 121 -8.66 -8.89 6.50
C SER A 121 -7.31 -8.25 6.86
N GLY A 122 -6.36 -9.01 7.40
CA GLY A 122 -5.07 -8.50 7.86
C GLY A 122 -4.08 -8.21 6.74
N THR A 123 -2.88 -7.82 7.14
CA THR A 123 -1.76 -7.50 6.25
C THR A 123 -0.69 -8.58 6.35
N TRP A 124 -0.19 -9.03 5.21
CA TRP A 124 1.03 -9.83 5.18
C TRP A 124 2.08 -9.19 4.28
N THR A 125 3.31 -9.12 4.78
CA THR A 125 4.47 -8.61 4.05
C THR A 125 5.38 -9.74 3.59
N VAL A 126 5.73 -9.76 2.31
CA VAL A 126 6.79 -10.59 1.74
C VAL A 126 8.02 -9.72 1.56
N GLY A 127 8.93 -9.73 2.53
CA GLY A 127 10.15 -8.91 2.52
C GLY A 127 11.32 -9.54 1.75
N GLY A 128 11.28 -10.86 1.55
CA GLY A 128 12.35 -11.61 0.89
C GLY A 128 12.05 -11.98 -0.57
N THR A 129 13.05 -12.54 -1.25
CA THR A 129 12.87 -13.11 -2.58
C THR A 129 12.23 -14.49 -2.50
N SER A 130 11.08 -14.65 -3.14
CA SER A 130 10.38 -15.92 -3.26
C SER A 130 10.75 -16.66 -4.55
N THR A 131 10.63 -17.99 -4.52
CA THR A 131 11.02 -18.87 -5.63
C THR A 131 9.88 -19.75 -6.16
N TYR A 132 8.68 -19.59 -5.61
CA TYR A 132 7.50 -20.28 -6.12
C TYR A 132 7.12 -19.74 -7.49
N THR A 133 6.53 -20.59 -8.34
CA THR A 133 6.25 -20.23 -9.76
C THR A 133 4.77 -20.31 -10.13
N GLY A 134 3.94 -20.91 -9.28
CA GLY A 134 2.50 -20.80 -9.39
C GLY A 134 2.03 -19.38 -9.08
N GLU A 135 0.73 -19.15 -9.28
CA GLU A 135 0.15 -17.82 -9.14
C GLU A 135 0.16 -17.32 -7.67
N THR A 136 0.12 -16.00 -7.55
CA THR A 136 -0.13 -15.30 -6.30
C THR A 136 -1.57 -14.79 -6.32
N HIS A 137 -2.39 -15.23 -5.37
CA HIS A 137 -3.77 -14.79 -5.24
C HIS A 137 -3.93 -13.89 -4.01
N VAL A 138 -4.32 -12.64 -4.22
CA VAL A 138 -4.69 -11.70 -3.16
C VAL A 138 -6.21 -11.64 -3.12
N LEU A 139 -6.80 -12.42 -2.21
CA LEU A 139 -8.25 -12.62 -2.13
C LEU A 139 -8.92 -11.62 -1.17
N GLN A 140 -8.26 -11.28 -0.07
CA GLN A 140 -8.75 -10.37 0.98
C GLN A 140 -7.59 -9.69 1.70
N GLY A 141 -7.84 -8.50 2.26
CA GLY A 141 -6.85 -7.71 3.00
C GLY A 141 -5.70 -7.28 2.10
N THR A 142 -4.52 -7.07 2.70
CA THR A 142 -3.37 -6.49 1.99
C THR A 142 -2.22 -7.47 1.90
N LEU A 143 -1.70 -7.68 0.68
CA LEU A 143 -0.38 -8.28 0.45
C LEU A 143 0.61 -7.16 0.14
N VAL A 144 1.58 -6.94 1.03
CA VAL A 144 2.71 -6.04 0.81
C VAL A 144 3.87 -6.86 0.26
N VAL A 145 4.43 -6.44 -0.88
CA VAL A 145 5.62 -7.06 -1.48
C VAL A 145 6.75 -6.04 -1.45
N ASP A 146 7.64 -6.16 -0.47
CA ASP A 146 8.88 -5.35 -0.40
C ASP A 146 10.09 -6.10 -0.93
N GLY A 147 10.01 -7.44 -0.94
CA GLY A 147 10.98 -8.31 -1.58
C GLY A 147 10.65 -8.53 -3.05
N SER A 148 10.70 -9.79 -3.48
CA SER A 148 10.39 -10.15 -4.86
C SER A 148 9.56 -11.42 -4.93
N ILE A 149 8.47 -11.36 -5.69
CA ILE A 149 7.68 -12.51 -6.12
C ILE A 149 7.69 -12.64 -7.65
N ALA A 150 8.65 -12.02 -8.34
CA ALA A 150 8.73 -11.97 -9.80
C ALA A 150 8.78 -13.34 -10.49
N THR A 151 9.11 -14.41 -9.75
CA THR A 151 9.10 -15.80 -10.23
C THR A 151 7.69 -16.40 -10.31
N SER A 152 6.71 -15.81 -9.63
CA SER A 152 5.29 -16.14 -9.78
C SER A 152 4.84 -15.88 -11.21
N SER A 153 3.91 -16.69 -11.69
CA SER A 153 3.40 -16.57 -13.07
C SER A 153 2.46 -15.37 -13.26
N ARG A 154 1.81 -14.89 -12.19
CA ARG A 154 0.90 -13.74 -12.17
C ARG A 154 0.47 -13.41 -10.73
N VAL A 155 0.15 -12.15 -10.47
CA VAL A 155 -0.62 -11.72 -9.29
C VAL A 155 -2.06 -11.40 -9.70
N THR A 156 -3.03 -12.05 -9.06
CA THR A 156 -4.44 -11.68 -9.19
C THR A 156 -4.92 -11.02 -7.91
N VAL A 157 -5.43 -9.78 -8.01
CA VAL A 157 -5.99 -9.05 -6.86
C VAL A 157 -7.50 -9.02 -6.99
N THR A 158 -8.21 -9.61 -6.02
CA THR A 158 -9.67 -9.66 -6.03
C THR A 158 -10.24 -8.32 -5.56
N ALA A 159 -11.44 -7.96 -6.03
CA ALA A 159 -12.16 -6.78 -5.56
C ALA A 159 -12.21 -6.72 -4.03
N GLY A 160 -11.87 -5.57 -3.46
CA GLY A 160 -11.78 -5.34 -2.01
C GLY A 160 -10.48 -5.83 -1.35
N ALA A 161 -9.53 -6.36 -2.11
CA ALA A 161 -8.19 -6.69 -1.64
C ALA A 161 -7.14 -5.73 -2.23
N THR A 162 -5.98 -5.65 -1.59
CA THR A 162 -4.93 -4.68 -1.94
C THR A 162 -3.59 -5.36 -2.17
N LEU A 163 -2.93 -5.01 -3.26
CA LEU A 163 -1.50 -5.26 -3.49
C LEU A 163 -0.73 -3.96 -3.24
N ALA A 164 0.31 -4.04 -2.40
CA ALA A 164 1.14 -2.90 -2.03
C ALA A 164 2.62 -3.28 -1.93
N GLY A 165 3.46 -2.36 -1.45
CA GLY A 165 4.88 -2.56 -1.19
C GLY A 165 5.79 -1.97 -2.26
N SER A 166 7.10 -2.05 -2.00
CA SER A 166 8.15 -1.38 -2.78
C SER A 166 9.03 -2.34 -3.61
N GLY A 167 8.58 -3.59 -3.74
CA GLY A 167 9.33 -4.70 -4.32
C GLY A 167 9.04 -4.96 -5.79
N THR A 168 9.17 -6.22 -6.20
CA THR A 168 8.93 -6.66 -7.58
C THR A 168 7.89 -7.77 -7.65
N VAL A 169 6.90 -7.59 -8.53
CA VAL A 169 5.84 -8.55 -8.84
C VAL A 169 5.83 -8.87 -10.35
N PRO A 170 5.28 -10.02 -10.78
CA PRO A 170 5.02 -10.28 -12.20
C PRO A 170 3.81 -9.45 -12.69
N LEU A 171 3.21 -9.82 -13.82
CA LEU A 171 1.94 -9.28 -14.32
C LEU A 171 0.90 -9.19 -13.18
N ILE A 172 0.29 -8.02 -13.03
CA ILE A 172 -0.84 -7.78 -12.13
C ILE A 172 -2.14 -7.83 -12.94
N ALA A 173 -3.19 -8.44 -12.39
CA ALA A 173 -4.49 -8.53 -13.04
C ALA A 173 -5.65 -8.54 -12.03
N ASN A 174 -6.88 -8.48 -12.58
CA ASN A 174 -8.18 -8.64 -11.93
C ASN A 174 -8.80 -7.30 -11.43
N ALA A 175 -9.51 -7.28 -10.31
CA ALA A 175 -10.44 -6.18 -9.96
C ALA A 175 -10.12 -5.49 -8.61
N GLY A 176 -8.95 -5.77 -8.03
CA GLY A 176 -8.53 -5.24 -6.75
C GLY A 176 -7.75 -3.94 -6.86
N LEU A 177 -7.31 -3.43 -5.71
CA LEU A 177 -6.53 -2.19 -5.60
C LEU A 177 -5.02 -2.47 -5.70
N VAL A 178 -4.33 -1.69 -6.53
CA VAL A 178 -2.87 -1.60 -6.55
C VAL A 178 -2.43 -0.26 -5.94
N SER A 179 -1.70 -0.32 -4.84
CA SER A 179 -1.25 0.84 -4.06
C SER A 179 0.26 0.73 -3.82
N PRO A 180 1.12 1.22 -4.74
CA PRO A 180 2.57 1.11 -4.60
C PRO A 180 3.12 1.65 -3.27
N GLY A 181 4.23 1.06 -2.83
CA GLY A 181 4.92 1.39 -1.57
C GLY A 181 4.21 0.86 -0.31
N ASP A 182 4.82 1.14 0.84
CA ASP A 182 4.07 1.37 2.10
C ASP A 182 3.45 2.79 2.12
N SER A 183 3.22 3.31 0.90
CA SER A 183 3.02 4.68 0.41
C SER A 183 3.67 5.84 1.20
N PRO A 184 4.37 6.76 0.52
CA PRO A 184 4.74 6.67 -0.89
C PRO A 184 5.90 5.68 -1.15
N GLY A 185 5.96 5.07 -2.33
CA GLY A 185 7.03 4.16 -2.74
C GLY A 185 6.91 3.66 -4.19
N ILE A 186 7.86 2.83 -4.62
CA ILE A 186 7.92 2.31 -5.99
C ILE A 186 7.68 0.80 -6.00
N LEU A 187 6.56 0.37 -6.57
CA LEU A 187 6.29 -1.05 -6.87
C LEU A 187 6.67 -1.33 -8.32
N THR A 188 7.44 -2.39 -8.56
CA THR A 188 7.81 -2.79 -9.93
C THR A 188 6.98 -3.98 -10.39
N THR A 189 6.41 -3.89 -11.59
CA THR A 189 5.73 -4.98 -12.29
C THR A 189 6.26 -5.14 -13.72
N THR A 190 6.00 -6.28 -14.34
CA THR A 190 6.21 -6.44 -15.79
C THR A 190 5.14 -5.68 -16.57
N GLN A 191 3.87 -5.91 -16.24
CA GLN A 191 2.70 -5.44 -16.98
C GLN A 191 1.49 -5.34 -16.04
N ALA A 192 0.44 -4.66 -16.48
CA ALA A 192 -0.88 -4.72 -15.85
C ALA A 192 -1.95 -5.14 -16.88
N ASP A 193 -2.86 -6.00 -16.45
CA ASP A 193 -4.10 -6.34 -17.16
C ASP A 193 -5.31 -5.75 -16.42
N PRO A 194 -5.73 -4.53 -16.79
CA PRO A 194 -6.81 -3.81 -16.10
C PRO A 194 -8.21 -4.24 -16.55
N THR A 195 -8.36 -5.23 -17.45
CA THR A 195 -9.62 -5.63 -18.11
C THR A 195 -10.80 -5.89 -17.17
N LEU A 196 -10.54 -6.27 -15.92
CA LEU A 196 -11.57 -6.60 -14.93
C LEU A 196 -11.79 -5.49 -13.90
N GLY A 197 -11.39 -4.25 -14.20
CA GLY A 197 -11.56 -3.11 -13.28
C GLY A 197 -10.49 -3.10 -12.18
N THR A 198 -9.21 -3.29 -12.53
CA THR A 198 -8.12 -3.03 -11.57
C THR A 198 -8.15 -1.56 -11.19
N ASP A 199 -8.18 -1.28 -9.88
CA ASP A 199 -8.12 0.07 -9.33
C ASP A 199 -6.69 0.42 -8.92
N TYR A 200 -6.39 1.71 -8.88
CA TYR A 200 -5.08 2.23 -8.50
C TYR A 200 -5.20 3.34 -7.47
N ALA A 201 -4.28 3.37 -6.50
CA ALA A 201 -4.12 4.48 -5.59
C ALA A 201 -2.67 4.94 -5.58
N PHE A 202 -2.46 6.24 -5.69
CA PHE A 202 -1.13 6.85 -5.69
C PHE A 202 -1.08 8.04 -4.73
N GLU A 203 -0.22 7.96 -3.74
CA GLU A 203 0.15 9.07 -2.86
C GLU A 203 1.33 9.86 -3.42
N LEU A 204 1.15 11.16 -3.62
CA LEU A 204 2.16 12.07 -4.17
C LEU A 204 2.40 13.20 -3.16
N THR A 205 3.52 13.18 -2.45
CA THR A 205 3.79 14.14 -1.35
C THR A 205 4.64 15.34 -1.78
N ALA A 206 5.19 15.34 -2.99
CA ALA A 206 6.01 16.44 -3.49
C ALA A 206 5.82 16.71 -4.99
N THR A 207 5.91 17.98 -5.37
CA THR A 207 6.01 18.36 -6.79
C THR A 207 7.36 17.95 -7.36
N GLY A 208 7.43 17.81 -8.68
CA GLY A 208 8.61 17.32 -9.39
C GLY A 208 8.65 15.80 -9.48
N SER A 209 9.86 15.27 -9.64
CA SER A 209 10.11 13.85 -9.92
C SER A 209 10.15 12.99 -8.65
N PRO A 210 9.67 11.73 -8.71
CA PRO A 210 9.90 10.73 -7.68
C PRO A 210 11.40 10.53 -7.35
N THR A 211 11.71 9.94 -6.19
CA THR A 211 13.09 9.55 -5.86
C THR A 211 13.35 8.13 -6.37
N TYR A 212 13.56 8.00 -7.68
CA TYR A 212 13.67 6.71 -8.38
C TYR A 212 14.72 5.75 -7.82
N GLY A 213 15.86 6.28 -7.38
CA GLY A 213 16.98 5.47 -6.86
C GLY A 213 16.73 4.89 -5.46
N ASN A 214 15.59 5.18 -4.82
CA ASN A 214 15.23 4.63 -3.51
C ASN A 214 13.74 4.24 -3.49
N PRO A 215 13.38 3.02 -3.94
CA PRO A 215 12.00 2.56 -4.02
C PRO A 215 11.20 2.70 -2.71
N THR A 216 11.83 2.44 -1.56
CA THR A 216 11.19 2.52 -0.24
C THR A 216 11.04 3.94 0.30
N ALA A 217 11.75 4.92 -0.27
CA ALA A 217 11.73 6.31 0.19
C ALA A 217 11.47 7.28 -0.97
N SER A 218 10.78 6.81 -2.01
CA SER A 218 10.29 7.70 -3.05
C SER A 218 9.30 8.67 -2.43
N VAL A 219 9.40 9.95 -2.76
CA VAL A 219 8.45 10.98 -2.29
C VAL A 219 7.06 10.85 -2.91
N ASN A 220 6.97 10.16 -4.04
CA ASN A 220 5.74 9.97 -4.79
C ASN A 220 5.63 8.48 -5.17
N ASP A 221 4.39 7.98 -5.13
CA ASP A 221 4.08 6.62 -5.56
C ASP A 221 4.37 6.43 -7.04
N VAL A 222 4.96 5.28 -7.35
CA VAL A 222 5.20 4.84 -8.72
C VAL A 222 4.88 3.35 -8.86
N LEU A 223 3.99 3.01 -9.79
CA LEU A 223 3.94 1.68 -10.37
C LEU A 223 4.84 1.67 -11.62
N ARG A 224 6.03 1.07 -11.49
CA ARG A 224 6.96 0.91 -12.61
C ARG A 224 6.59 -0.31 -13.42
N MET A 225 6.43 -0.16 -14.74
CA MET A 225 6.10 -1.22 -15.68
C MET A 225 7.28 -1.47 -16.62
N THR A 226 7.87 -2.65 -16.51
CA THR A 226 9.15 -2.98 -17.16
C THR A 226 9.02 -3.58 -18.56
N ASP A 227 7.82 -4.01 -18.98
CA ASP A 227 7.58 -4.38 -20.36
C ASP A 227 7.49 -3.10 -21.23
N ALA A 228 8.53 -2.87 -22.03
CA ALA A 228 8.60 -1.69 -22.89
C ALA A 228 7.68 -1.76 -24.13
N GLY A 229 7.13 -2.93 -24.47
CA GLY A 229 6.21 -3.10 -25.59
C GLY A 229 4.76 -2.87 -25.18
N THR A 230 4.29 -3.64 -24.20
CA THR A 230 2.89 -3.69 -23.75
C THR A 230 2.81 -3.58 -22.22
N PRO A 231 3.18 -2.43 -21.61
CA PRO A 231 3.01 -2.20 -20.17
C PRO A 231 1.57 -2.48 -19.74
N PHE A 232 0.58 -2.01 -20.49
CA PHE A 232 -0.83 -2.34 -20.29
C PHE A 232 -1.28 -3.36 -21.34
N VAL A 233 -1.93 -4.44 -20.90
CA VAL A 233 -2.50 -5.47 -21.80
C VAL A 233 -3.68 -4.90 -22.60
N VAL A 234 -4.47 -4.03 -21.98
CA VAL A 234 -5.51 -3.19 -22.59
C VAL A 234 -5.46 -1.80 -21.95
N ALA A 235 -5.92 -0.78 -22.66
CA ALA A 235 -6.08 0.55 -22.08
C ALA A 235 -7.13 0.53 -20.95
N LEU A 236 -6.93 1.35 -19.94
CA LEU A 236 -7.89 1.59 -18.86
C LEU A 236 -9.13 2.29 -19.42
N ASP A 237 -10.26 2.03 -18.80
CA ASP A 237 -11.54 2.69 -19.08
C ASP A 237 -12.24 3.12 -17.77
N ALA A 238 -13.49 3.56 -17.88
CA ALA A 238 -14.24 4.12 -16.76
C ALA A 238 -14.51 3.11 -15.63
N ASP A 239 -14.31 1.81 -15.86
CA ASP A 239 -14.42 0.78 -14.81
C ASP A 239 -13.12 0.67 -13.97
N ASN A 240 -12.05 1.38 -14.34
CA ASN A 240 -10.80 1.47 -13.56
C ASN A 240 -10.78 2.78 -12.77
N ALA A 241 -10.94 2.71 -11.45
CA ALA A 241 -10.82 3.89 -10.58
C ALA A 241 -9.34 4.20 -10.25
N VAL A 242 -9.00 5.48 -10.24
CA VAL A 242 -7.64 5.96 -9.96
C VAL A 242 -7.70 7.07 -8.91
N GLY A 243 -7.41 6.73 -7.67
CA GLY A 243 -7.28 7.68 -6.58
C GLY A 243 -5.89 8.33 -6.57
N VAL A 244 -5.82 9.65 -6.69
CA VAL A 244 -4.57 10.41 -6.58
C VAL A 244 -4.61 11.26 -5.31
N TYR A 245 -3.81 10.87 -4.33
CA TYR A 245 -3.74 11.46 -3.00
C TYR A 245 -2.56 12.43 -2.93
N LEU A 246 -2.84 13.72 -3.09
CA LEU A 246 -1.85 14.79 -3.03
C LEU A 246 -1.55 15.11 -1.56
N GLY A 247 -0.44 14.59 -1.05
CA GLY A 247 0.04 14.70 0.33
C GLY A 247 0.61 16.08 0.69
N VAL A 248 -0.02 17.15 0.20
CA VAL A 248 0.41 18.53 0.39
C VAL A 248 -0.66 19.35 1.10
N ALA A 249 -0.21 20.33 1.89
CA ALA A 249 -1.12 21.18 2.66
C ALA A 249 -1.89 22.20 1.79
N THR A 250 -1.27 22.67 0.71
CA THR A 250 -1.88 23.62 -0.22
C THR A 250 -1.43 23.35 -1.65
N LEU A 251 -2.33 23.58 -2.60
CA LEU A 251 -2.07 23.56 -4.04
C LEU A 251 -2.10 24.96 -4.63
N THR A 252 -1.30 25.13 -5.69
CA THR A 252 -1.30 26.31 -6.55
C THR A 252 -1.46 25.90 -8.03
N THR A 253 -2.04 26.80 -8.84
CA THR A 253 -2.14 26.55 -10.28
C THR A 253 -0.74 26.46 -10.87
N GLY A 254 -0.47 25.35 -11.58
CA GLY A 254 0.83 25.04 -12.14
C GLY A 254 1.68 24.11 -11.28
N ASP A 255 1.19 23.62 -10.13
CA ASP A 255 1.85 22.53 -9.43
C ASP A 255 1.90 21.29 -10.31
N LEU A 256 3.09 20.69 -10.41
CA LEU A 256 3.40 19.56 -11.27
C LEU A 256 3.86 18.39 -10.40
N PHE A 257 3.05 17.34 -10.31
CA PHE A 257 3.43 16.10 -9.64
C PHE A 257 3.73 15.03 -10.68
N ARG A 258 4.91 14.41 -10.61
CA ARG A 258 5.22 13.19 -11.36
C ARG A 258 5.15 11.99 -10.42
N GLY A 259 4.62 10.89 -10.93
CA GLY A 259 4.36 9.67 -10.17
C GLY A 259 3.32 8.84 -10.90
N GLY A 260 2.53 8.04 -10.17
CA GLY A 260 1.53 7.18 -10.81
C GLY A 260 2.20 6.07 -11.58
N TRP A 261 2.00 5.99 -12.89
CA TRP A 261 2.71 5.02 -13.73
C TRP A 261 4.01 5.59 -14.27
N TYR A 262 5.05 4.74 -14.23
CA TYR A 262 6.27 4.89 -15.04
C TYR A 262 6.37 3.68 -15.95
N THR A 263 6.59 3.88 -17.26
CA THR A 263 6.79 2.79 -18.21
C THR A 263 8.20 2.84 -18.77
N ASP A 264 8.87 1.70 -18.82
CA ASP A 264 10.16 1.54 -19.54
C ASP A 264 9.98 1.64 -21.09
N ARG A 265 8.74 1.81 -21.55
CA ARG A 265 8.41 2.12 -22.95
C ARG A 265 8.98 3.49 -23.34
N GLY A 266 9.70 3.53 -24.45
CA GLY A 266 10.30 4.75 -25.00
C GLY A 266 9.34 5.67 -25.77
N SER A 267 8.04 5.63 -25.46
CA SER A 267 7.01 6.47 -26.08
C SER A 267 5.87 6.77 -25.11
N ASP A 268 5.12 7.83 -25.41
CA ASP A 268 3.94 8.25 -24.67
C ASP A 268 2.93 7.09 -24.49
N PHE A 269 2.34 6.98 -23.29
CA PHE A 269 1.34 5.98 -22.93
C PHE A 269 0.02 6.60 -22.43
N ILE A 270 -0.23 7.89 -22.68
CA ILE A 270 -1.46 8.58 -22.24
C ILE A 270 -2.73 7.89 -22.77
N ALA A 271 -2.66 7.31 -23.97
CA ALA A 271 -3.77 6.56 -24.56
C ALA A 271 -4.12 5.29 -23.77
N ASP A 272 -3.18 4.75 -22.98
CA ASP A 272 -3.42 3.57 -22.16
C ASP A 272 -4.09 3.91 -20.82
N ILE A 273 -4.00 5.15 -20.33
CA ILE A 273 -4.50 5.52 -18.99
C ILE A 273 -5.62 6.57 -19.00
N SER A 274 -5.78 7.33 -20.09
CA SER A 274 -6.70 8.49 -20.13
C SER A 274 -8.19 8.13 -20.09
N GLY A 275 -8.55 6.86 -20.30
CA GLY A 275 -9.93 6.38 -20.17
C GLY A 275 -10.37 6.13 -18.72
N ALA A 276 -9.42 6.11 -17.77
CA ALA A 276 -9.69 5.79 -16.36
C ALA A 276 -10.55 6.85 -15.65
N ALA A 277 -11.25 6.42 -14.58
CA ALA A 277 -11.99 7.31 -13.69
C ALA A 277 -11.05 7.87 -12.60
N PHE A 278 -10.57 9.10 -12.79
CA PHE A 278 -9.67 9.76 -11.83
C PHE A 278 -10.43 10.52 -10.73
N ASP A 279 -10.05 10.26 -9.48
CA ASP A 279 -10.45 11.02 -8.31
C ASP A 279 -9.22 11.65 -7.64
N TYR A 280 -9.32 12.93 -7.28
CA TYR A 280 -8.21 13.69 -6.71
C TYR A 280 -8.51 14.10 -5.28
N PHE A 281 -7.57 13.80 -4.40
CA PHE A 281 -7.64 14.08 -2.97
C PHE A 281 -6.45 14.95 -2.55
N VAL A 282 -6.64 15.80 -1.54
CA VAL A 282 -5.64 16.74 -1.04
C VAL A 282 -5.60 16.70 0.47
N LEU A 283 -4.40 16.62 1.05
CA LEU A 283 -4.20 16.51 2.50
C LEU A 283 -4.82 17.71 3.23
N GLY A 284 -4.55 18.92 2.74
CA GLY A 284 -5.02 20.14 3.38
C GLY A 284 -4.45 20.29 4.80
N ASP A 285 -5.32 20.42 5.79
CA ASP A 285 -4.94 20.43 7.21
C ASP A 285 -4.97 19.04 7.88
N GLY A 286 -5.28 17.98 7.12
CA GLY A 286 -5.40 16.61 7.59
C GLY A 286 -6.71 16.26 8.30
N ASN A 287 -7.73 17.14 8.23
CA ASN A 287 -9.05 16.90 8.83
C ASN A 287 -10.11 16.55 7.77
N GLY A 288 -9.68 15.94 6.67
CA GLY A 288 -10.55 15.45 5.62
C GLY A 288 -11.54 14.37 6.09
N THR A 289 -12.31 13.81 5.15
CA THR A 289 -13.22 12.68 5.44
C THR A 289 -12.96 11.44 4.59
N HIS A 290 -11.98 11.54 3.69
CA HIS A 290 -11.58 10.45 2.81
C HIS A 290 -10.28 9.84 3.31
N GLY A 291 -10.38 8.74 4.06
CA GLY A 291 -9.24 8.06 4.64
C GLY A 291 -8.47 7.22 3.62
N PHE A 292 -7.15 7.37 3.60
CA PHE A 292 -6.22 6.53 2.85
C PHE A 292 -4.91 6.38 3.63
N ASN A 293 -4.43 5.15 3.79
CA ASN A 293 -3.22 4.82 4.56
C ASN A 293 -3.11 5.47 5.96
N GLY A 294 -4.25 5.67 6.62
CA GLY A 294 -4.32 6.27 7.96
C GLY A 294 -4.28 7.80 7.98
N THR A 295 -4.30 8.44 6.82
CA THR A 295 -4.42 9.90 6.66
C THR A 295 -5.78 10.25 6.07
N ASP A 296 -6.38 11.35 6.53
CA ASP A 296 -7.66 11.85 6.02
C ASP A 296 -7.47 13.01 5.05
N TYR A 297 -8.08 12.90 3.86
CA TYR A 297 -7.98 13.89 2.78
C TYR A 297 -9.34 14.52 2.48
N TYR A 298 -9.30 15.71 1.88
CA TYR A 298 -10.43 16.31 1.18
C TYR A 298 -10.41 15.88 -0.28
N THR A 299 -11.57 15.78 -0.92
CA THR A 299 -11.61 15.83 -2.38
C THR A 299 -11.10 17.20 -2.86
N LEU A 300 -10.55 17.25 -4.08
CA LEU A 300 -10.10 18.50 -4.69
C LEU A 300 -11.23 19.56 -4.72
N ALA A 301 -12.46 19.14 -5.00
CA ALA A 301 -13.62 20.01 -5.08
C ALA A 301 -14.08 20.55 -3.72
N GLU A 302 -13.96 19.77 -2.64
CA GLU A 302 -14.26 20.26 -1.28
C GLU A 302 -13.31 21.37 -0.86
N LEU A 303 -12.02 21.27 -1.20
CA LEU A 303 -11.01 22.21 -0.75
C LEU A 303 -10.87 23.44 -1.68
N TYR A 304 -11.00 23.26 -3.00
CA TYR A 304 -10.75 24.31 -4.00
C TYR A 304 -11.97 24.68 -4.87
N GLY A 305 -13.12 24.04 -4.64
CA GLY A 305 -14.35 24.24 -5.41
C GLY A 305 -14.38 23.50 -6.75
N ALA A 306 -15.56 23.42 -7.35
CA ALA A 306 -15.81 22.64 -8.57
C ALA A 306 -15.07 23.11 -9.83
N GLY A 307 -14.41 24.27 -9.80
CA GLY A 307 -13.57 24.77 -10.89
C GLY A 307 -12.13 24.27 -10.84
N ALA A 308 -11.72 23.62 -9.74
CA ALA A 308 -10.41 23.01 -9.63
C ALA A 308 -10.34 21.73 -10.47
N SER A 309 -9.19 21.50 -11.10
CA SER A 309 -8.96 20.36 -11.97
C SER A 309 -7.50 19.93 -11.92
N VAL A 310 -7.26 18.68 -12.32
CA VAL A 310 -5.93 18.14 -12.54
C VAL A 310 -5.90 17.57 -13.95
N ALA A 311 -5.04 18.12 -14.80
CA ALA A 311 -4.82 17.58 -16.13
C ALA A 311 -3.79 16.45 -16.06
N VAL A 312 -4.14 15.29 -16.61
CA VAL A 312 -3.25 14.13 -16.71
C VAL A 312 -2.57 14.15 -18.08
N SER A 313 -1.26 13.98 -18.10
CA SER A 313 -0.44 13.81 -19.31
C SER A 313 0.69 12.82 -19.02
N THR A 314 1.48 12.47 -20.02
CA THR A 314 2.75 11.76 -19.80
C THR A 314 3.92 12.57 -20.36
N VAL A 315 5.10 12.35 -19.80
CA VAL A 315 6.32 13.07 -20.17
C VAL A 315 7.50 12.11 -20.19
N ALA A 316 8.38 12.27 -21.18
CA ALA A 316 9.61 11.50 -21.24
C ALA A 316 10.46 11.78 -20.00
N GLU A 317 10.96 10.73 -19.37
CA GLU A 317 11.77 10.83 -18.16
C GLU A 317 12.84 9.73 -18.12
N VAL A 318 14.06 10.15 -17.79
CA VAL A 318 15.17 9.23 -17.51
C VAL A 318 15.22 8.98 -16.02
N ALA A 319 15.09 7.72 -15.61
CA ALA A 319 15.05 7.32 -14.21
C ALA A 319 16.09 6.22 -13.94
N ASP A 320 16.81 6.33 -12.84
CA ASP A 320 17.67 5.26 -12.33
C ASP A 320 16.97 4.58 -11.14
N PHE A 321 16.59 3.32 -11.32
CA PHE A 321 15.97 2.49 -10.29
C PHE A 321 16.99 1.62 -9.53
N GLY A 322 18.26 2.03 -9.51
CA GLY A 322 19.39 1.32 -8.90
C GLY A 322 20.17 0.41 -9.86
N GLY A 323 19.72 0.30 -11.12
CA GLY A 323 20.34 -0.51 -12.18
C GLY A 323 21.03 0.31 -13.28
N GLY A 324 21.04 1.64 -13.15
CA GLY A 324 21.43 2.59 -14.18
C GLY A 324 20.22 3.22 -14.88
N ASP A 325 20.51 4.19 -15.75
CA ASP A 325 19.51 5.00 -16.43
C ASP A 325 18.59 4.17 -17.33
N VAL A 326 17.29 4.37 -17.14
CA VAL A 326 16.20 3.84 -17.96
C VAL A 326 15.52 5.02 -18.65
N ASN A 327 15.43 4.97 -19.97
CA ASN A 327 14.64 5.93 -20.74
C ASN A 327 13.19 5.45 -20.79
N GLY A 328 12.27 6.25 -20.30
CA GLY A 328 10.86 5.90 -20.26
C GLY A 328 9.96 7.13 -20.28
N TYR A 329 8.73 6.92 -19.83
CA TYR A 329 7.73 7.96 -19.65
C TYR A 329 7.11 7.81 -18.26
N VAL A 330 6.74 8.94 -17.65
CA VAL A 330 6.01 8.99 -16.38
C VAL A 330 4.69 9.74 -16.56
N THR A 331 3.72 9.45 -15.69
CA THR A 331 2.51 10.27 -15.56
C THR A 331 2.85 11.62 -14.94
N LEU A 332 2.25 12.69 -15.47
CA LEU A 332 2.34 14.05 -14.96
C LEU A 332 0.93 14.57 -14.65
N PHE A 333 0.74 14.98 -13.41
CA PHE A 333 -0.47 15.63 -12.91
C PHE A 333 -0.22 17.13 -12.82
N ASN A 334 -0.94 17.92 -13.62
CA ASN A 334 -0.83 19.37 -13.66
C ASN A 334 -2.07 20.02 -13.03
N VAL A 335 -1.87 20.71 -11.92
CA VAL A 335 -2.95 21.25 -11.11
C VAL A 335 -3.40 22.62 -11.62
N SER A 336 -4.71 22.82 -11.71
CA SER A 336 -5.33 24.13 -11.88
C SER A 336 -6.38 24.33 -10.81
N VAL A 337 -6.13 25.26 -9.89
CA VAL A 337 -7.08 25.67 -8.85
C VAL A 337 -7.57 27.08 -9.15
N GLY A 338 -8.89 27.28 -9.11
CA GLY A 338 -9.46 28.61 -9.24
C GLY A 338 -9.01 29.51 -8.08
N VAL A 339 -8.83 30.81 -8.34
CA VAL A 339 -8.81 31.78 -7.24
C VAL A 339 -10.17 31.76 -6.58
N ILE A 340 -10.27 31.21 -5.37
CA ILE A 340 -11.44 31.44 -4.53
C ILE A 340 -11.43 32.95 -4.26
N PRO A 341 -12.42 33.74 -4.71
CA PRO A 341 -12.50 35.11 -4.26
C PRO A 341 -12.61 35.04 -2.75
N GLU A 342 -11.70 35.70 -2.03
CA GLU A 342 -11.86 35.87 -0.58
C GLU A 342 -13.33 36.25 -0.32
N PRO A 343 -14.00 35.66 0.69
CA PRO A 343 -15.34 36.10 1.03
C PRO A 343 -15.21 37.59 1.27
N ALA A 344 -15.77 38.38 0.33
CA ALA A 344 -15.67 39.83 0.39
C ALA A 344 -16.02 40.22 1.81
N THR A 345 -15.16 41.00 2.46
CA THR A 345 -15.38 41.59 3.77
C THR A 345 -16.71 42.36 3.73
N LEU A 346 -17.81 41.64 3.92
CA LEU A 346 -19.18 42.13 3.90
C LEU A 346 -19.37 42.81 5.25
N GLY A 347 -18.95 44.06 5.31
CA GLY A 347 -19.45 45.07 6.22
C GLY A 347 -19.18 44.85 7.70
N VAL A 348 -17.97 45.21 8.15
CA VAL A 348 -17.82 45.88 9.45
C VAL A 348 -17.27 47.29 9.19
N LEU A 349 -18.14 48.14 8.65
CA LEU A 349 -17.93 49.59 8.63
C LEU A 349 -19.18 50.26 9.20
N LEU A 350 -19.43 50.03 10.49
CA LEU A 350 -20.36 50.81 11.28
C LEU A 350 -19.71 51.18 12.61
N LEU A 351 -19.72 52.51 12.83
CA LEU A 351 -19.44 53.27 14.06
C LEU A 351 -17.99 53.76 14.25
N GLY A 352 -17.81 55.07 14.06
CA GLY A 352 -16.69 55.75 14.71
C GLY A 352 -16.33 57.18 14.36
N ALA A 353 -17.10 57.97 13.61
CA ALA A 353 -16.79 59.41 13.48
C ALA A 353 -17.98 60.28 13.06
N ALA A 354 -18.80 60.70 14.02
CA ALA A 354 -19.58 61.94 13.88
C ALA A 354 -19.92 62.54 15.26
N GLY A 355 -19.25 63.65 15.58
CA GLY A 355 -19.94 64.84 16.09
C GLY A 355 -20.29 64.90 17.57
N VAL A 356 -19.34 65.45 18.33
CA VAL A 356 -19.55 66.08 19.64
C VAL A 356 -20.62 67.19 19.60
N ALA A 357 -21.47 67.17 20.64
CA ALA A 357 -22.20 68.28 21.26
C ALA A 357 -23.36 68.99 20.51
N LEU A 358 -24.58 68.81 21.06
CA LEU A 358 -25.36 69.97 21.48
C LEU A 358 -26.32 69.65 22.64
N ARG A 359 -26.23 70.53 23.62
CA ARG A 359 -26.80 70.56 24.96
C ARG A 359 -28.18 71.24 24.91
N ARG A 360 -29.09 70.81 25.80
CA ARG A 360 -30.27 71.52 26.37
C ARG A 360 -31.67 71.22 25.80
N ARG A 361 -32.46 70.54 26.64
CA ARG A 361 -33.83 70.87 27.11
C ARG A 361 -34.19 69.78 28.15
N ARG A 362 -34.79 70.02 29.32
CA ARG A 362 -35.86 70.95 29.74
C ARG A 362 -35.94 70.98 31.27
N GLY A 363 -36.40 72.08 31.83
CA GLY A 363 -36.93 72.17 33.20
C GLY A 363 -37.76 73.44 33.31
N VAL A 364 -39.08 73.30 33.22
CA VAL A 364 -40.10 74.33 33.51
C VAL A 364 -40.71 73.97 34.86
N ALA A 365 -40.63 74.90 35.82
CA ALA A 365 -41.47 75.08 37.02
C ALA A 365 -40.92 76.34 37.72
N GLY A 366 -41.65 77.34 38.18
CA GLY A 366 -43.08 77.67 38.22
C GLY A 366 -43.21 79.10 38.77
N ALA A 367 -44.45 79.62 38.73
CA ALA A 367 -44.94 80.90 39.30
C ALA A 367 -44.34 82.20 38.73
#